data_AF-A0A2L2T4M0-F1
#
_entry.id   AF-A0A2L2T4M0-F1
#
_cell.length_a   1.000
_cell.length_b   1.000
_cell.length_c   1.000
_cell.angle_alpha   90.00
_cell.angle_beta   90.00
_cell.angle_gamma   90.00
#
_symmetry.space_group_name_H-M   'P 1'
#
loop_
_entity.id
_entity.type
_entity.pdbx_description
1 polymer ?
#
loop_
_entity_poly.entity_id
_entity_poly.type
_entity_poly.pdbx_seq_one_letter_code
_entity_poly.pdbx_strand_id
1 'polypeptide(L)'
;MSEFGCFAYSSNRDQSSMLKTYEQFSAGQWLDTYVPNNPKPGGFTITSPPKAAMRPDSPYFELAVQESPDNPPAAWLWQPPSEILGSKLQVRVGGSFIFPPAEIPLDKIRRVVFVAGGVGINPFASMIGCIAEGSYQLDVRVLYSSKVSAQGLTGVLFLERIRKWFKEKKISGDLKVFGTGGYGKYGKYDDESGFDIATRRFTIHDVKEAIAGQENESIVYVCGPAEMTDEIVDGLTRDGGMDKKRVMLEKWW
;
A
#
# COMPACT_ATOMS: atom_id res chain seq x y z
N MET A 1 4.66 -10.09 -17.98
CA MET A 1 3.33 -10.49 -17.50
C MET A 1 3.49 -10.87 -16.05
N SER A 2 3.03 -10.04 -15.13
CA SER A 2 3.04 -10.33 -13.70
C SER A 2 1.67 -10.89 -13.32
N GLU A 3 1.56 -12.22 -13.21
CA GLU A 3 0.35 -12.87 -12.71
C GLU A 3 0.29 -12.68 -11.18
N PHE A 4 -0.74 -11.95 -10.72
CA PHE A 4 -1.05 -11.85 -9.30
C PHE A 4 -1.85 -13.10 -8.91
N GLY A 5 -1.18 -14.06 -8.27
CA GLY A 5 -1.82 -15.26 -7.73
C GLY A 5 -2.75 -14.91 -6.57
N CYS A 6 -4.04 -15.19 -6.74
CA CYS A 6 -5.05 -15.10 -5.70
C CYS A 6 -5.05 -16.40 -4.88
N PHE A 7 -4.84 -16.31 -3.56
CA PHE A 7 -4.75 -17.47 -2.67
C PHE A 7 -6.07 -17.73 -1.93
N ALA A 8 -6.53 -18.98 -1.93
CA ALA A 8 -7.58 -19.46 -1.05
C ALA A 8 -7.24 -20.87 -0.56
N TYR A 9 -7.34 -21.13 0.75
CA TYR A 9 -7.32 -22.47 1.32
C TYR A 9 -8.35 -22.56 2.46
N SER A 10 -9.14 -23.65 2.44
CA SER A 10 -10.15 -24.01 3.43
C SER A 10 -9.68 -25.26 4.18
N SER A 11 -9.78 -25.26 5.52
CA SER A 11 -9.69 -26.50 6.29
C SER A 11 -10.75 -26.54 7.39
N ASN A 12 -11.63 -27.54 7.30
CA ASN A 12 -12.53 -27.96 8.36
C ASN A 12 -11.75 -28.59 9.53
N ARG A 13 -11.64 -27.87 10.66
CA ARG A 13 -11.81 -28.41 12.03
C ARG A 13 -11.61 -27.32 13.11
N ASP A 14 -12.56 -27.31 14.05
CA ASP A 14 -12.59 -26.63 15.35
C ASP A 14 -12.42 -25.10 15.39
N GLN A 15 -13.54 -24.38 15.22
CA GLN A 15 -13.60 -22.91 15.12
C GLN A 15 -13.43 -22.14 16.44
N SER A 16 -13.49 -22.79 17.61
CA SER A 16 -13.53 -22.04 18.89
C SER A 16 -12.16 -21.74 19.52
N SER A 17 -11.10 -22.47 19.16
CA SER A 17 -9.76 -22.27 19.73
C SER A 17 -8.82 -21.43 18.85
N MET A 18 -9.07 -21.35 17.54
CA MET A 18 -8.24 -20.55 16.60
C MET A 18 -8.47 -19.03 16.69
N LEU A 19 -9.59 -18.58 17.28
CA LEU A 19 -9.90 -17.15 17.42
C LEU A 19 -9.04 -16.42 18.48
N LYS A 20 -8.18 -17.13 19.22
CA LYS A 20 -7.37 -16.55 20.30
C LYS A 20 -5.94 -16.12 19.92
N THR A 21 -5.52 -16.29 18.66
CA THR A 21 -4.09 -16.10 18.29
C THR A 21 -3.81 -15.27 17.04
N TYR A 22 -4.80 -14.65 16.41
CA TYR A 22 -4.51 -13.52 15.54
C TYR A 22 -4.32 -12.30 16.44
N GLU A 23 -3.08 -12.06 16.90
CA GLU A 23 -2.70 -10.70 17.27
C GLU A 23 -3.13 -9.80 16.10
N GLN A 24 -4.04 -8.87 16.40
CA GLN A 24 -4.73 -8.04 15.44
C GLN A 24 -3.69 -7.22 14.67
N PHE A 25 -3.39 -7.60 13.43
CA PHE A 25 -2.50 -6.81 12.60
C PHE A 25 -3.22 -5.58 12.03
N SER A 26 -2.45 -4.54 11.79
CA SER A 26 -2.92 -3.27 11.25
C SER A 26 -2.54 -3.13 9.78
N ALA A 27 -3.33 -2.38 9.04
CA ALA A 27 -3.07 -2.12 7.63
C ALA A 27 -1.75 -1.35 7.46
N GLY A 28 -0.90 -1.80 6.53
CA GLY A 28 0.43 -1.21 6.30
C GLY A 28 1.61 -2.00 6.86
N GLN A 29 1.35 -3.01 7.69
CA GLN A 29 2.38 -3.91 8.23
C GLN A 29 2.97 -4.85 7.16
N TRP A 30 4.09 -5.49 7.51
CA TRP A 30 4.71 -6.55 6.71
C TRP A 30 4.65 -7.91 7.43
N LEU A 31 4.97 -8.95 6.66
CA LEU A 31 5.06 -10.32 7.12
C LEU A 31 6.50 -10.81 6.97
N ASP A 32 7.12 -11.18 8.08
CA ASP A 32 8.35 -11.96 8.07
C ASP A 32 8.00 -13.41 7.75
N THR A 33 8.48 -13.89 6.61
CA THR A 33 8.20 -15.23 6.09
C THR A 33 9.44 -16.12 6.24
N TYR A 34 9.30 -17.21 6.98
CA TYR A 34 10.37 -18.19 7.23
C TYR A 34 10.19 -19.38 6.29
N VAL A 35 11.01 -19.43 5.24
CA VAL A 35 10.96 -20.50 4.23
C VAL A 35 11.78 -21.73 4.67
N PRO A 36 11.45 -22.94 4.18
CA PRO A 36 12.16 -24.16 4.55
C PRO A 36 13.67 -24.05 4.31
N ASN A 37 14.46 -24.62 5.23
CA ASN A 37 15.93 -24.66 5.16
C ASN A 37 16.63 -23.29 5.10
N ASN A 38 15.93 -22.19 5.39
CA ASN A 38 16.52 -20.86 5.46
C ASN A 38 16.35 -20.24 6.86
N PRO A 39 17.43 -19.97 7.61
CA PRO A 39 17.33 -19.49 8.99
C PRO A 39 16.91 -18.02 9.10
N LYS A 40 17.01 -17.25 8.02
CA LYS A 40 16.67 -15.81 8.00
C LYS A 40 15.29 -15.60 7.36
N PRO A 41 14.38 -14.83 7.97
CA PRO A 41 13.11 -14.51 7.31
C PRO A 41 13.32 -13.53 6.16
N GLY A 42 12.35 -13.49 5.24
CA GLY A 42 12.18 -12.39 4.29
C GLY A 42 10.97 -11.56 4.70
N GLY A 43 11.12 -10.23 4.78
CA GLY A 43 10.02 -9.32 5.08
C GLY A 43 9.32 -8.87 3.81
N PHE A 44 8.00 -9.09 3.74
CA PHE A 44 7.18 -8.69 2.59
C PHE A 44 5.95 -7.93 3.04
N THR A 45 5.66 -6.80 2.41
CA THR A 45 4.50 -5.98 2.78
C THR A 45 3.20 -6.73 2.58
N ILE A 46 2.32 -6.65 3.58
CA ILE A 46 0.96 -7.14 3.47
C ILE A 46 0.15 -6.10 2.70
N THR A 47 -0.41 -6.50 1.56
CA THR A 47 -1.19 -5.63 0.67
C THR A 47 -2.69 -5.85 0.78
N SER A 48 -3.11 -6.93 1.45
CA SER A 48 -4.51 -7.16 1.82
C SER A 48 -4.91 -6.33 3.04
N PRO A 49 -6.18 -5.88 3.15
CA PRO A 49 -6.69 -5.25 4.37
C PRO A 49 -6.80 -6.26 5.53
N PRO A 50 -6.74 -5.82 6.80
CA PRO A 50 -6.86 -6.72 7.97
C PRO A 50 -8.05 -7.66 7.97
N LYS A 51 -9.20 -7.19 7.48
CA LYS A 51 -10.43 -7.98 7.38
C LYS A 51 -10.28 -9.22 6.48
N ALA A 52 -9.34 -9.22 5.53
CA ALA A 52 -9.07 -10.36 4.66
C ALA A 52 -8.56 -11.59 5.44
N ALA A 53 -7.73 -11.39 6.47
CA ALA A 53 -7.25 -12.48 7.31
C ALA A 53 -8.29 -12.94 8.35
N MET A 54 -9.41 -12.21 8.48
CA MET A 54 -10.51 -12.53 9.40
C MET A 54 -11.72 -13.11 8.66
N ARG A 55 -11.63 -13.37 7.36
CA ARG A 55 -12.74 -13.93 6.58
C ARG A 55 -13.08 -15.34 7.11
N PRO A 56 -14.34 -15.64 7.44
CA PRO A 56 -14.70 -16.92 8.07
C PRO A 56 -14.32 -18.15 7.25
N ASP A 57 -14.50 -18.09 5.92
CA ASP A 57 -14.40 -19.28 5.07
C ASP A 57 -13.03 -19.44 4.39
N SER A 58 -12.29 -18.33 4.25
CA SER A 58 -11.01 -18.31 3.52
C SER A 58 -10.18 -17.09 3.96
N PRO A 59 -9.61 -17.10 5.18
CA PRO A 59 -8.73 -16.05 5.64
C PRO A 59 -7.41 -16.08 4.84
N TYR A 60 -6.90 -14.92 4.46
CA TYR A 60 -5.64 -14.84 3.72
C TYR A 60 -4.86 -13.55 4.00
N PHE A 61 -3.55 -13.64 3.77
CA PHE A 61 -2.68 -12.50 3.53
C PHE A 61 -2.39 -12.41 2.02
N GLU A 62 -2.38 -11.21 1.47
CA GLU A 62 -1.82 -10.91 0.17
C GLU A 62 -0.48 -10.20 0.38
N LEU A 63 0.56 -10.63 -0.32
CA LEU A 63 1.91 -10.05 -0.23
C LEU A 63 2.30 -9.46 -1.58
N ALA A 64 3.03 -8.35 -1.56
CA ALA A 64 3.77 -7.88 -2.73
C ALA A 64 5.23 -8.34 -2.63
N VAL A 65 5.64 -9.23 -3.52
CA VAL A 65 6.97 -9.84 -3.53
C VAL A 65 7.65 -9.52 -4.86
N GLN A 66 8.71 -8.73 -4.82
CA GLN A 66 9.54 -8.50 -5.99
C GLN A 66 10.43 -9.72 -6.26
N GLU A 67 10.58 -10.10 -7.53
CA GLU A 67 11.48 -11.17 -7.93
C GLU A 67 12.92 -10.82 -7.54
N SER A 68 13.53 -11.68 -6.73
CA SER A 68 14.89 -11.50 -6.25
C SER A 68 15.54 -12.86 -6.01
N PRO A 69 16.24 -13.42 -7.02
CA PRO A 69 16.88 -14.74 -6.92
C PRO A 69 17.91 -14.84 -5.79
N ASP A 70 18.58 -13.73 -5.48
CA ASP A 70 19.60 -13.64 -4.43
C ASP A 70 19.00 -13.50 -3.00
N ASN A 71 17.69 -13.36 -2.88
CA ASN A 71 16.96 -13.34 -1.62
C ASN A 71 16.22 -14.68 -1.46
N PRO A 72 16.69 -15.62 -0.61
CA PRO A 72 16.14 -16.97 -0.58
C PRO A 72 14.63 -17.04 -0.27
N PRO A 73 14.07 -16.27 0.69
CA PRO A 73 12.63 -16.18 0.86
C PRO A 73 11.86 -15.68 -0.36
N ALA A 74 12.37 -14.66 -1.07
CA ALA A 74 11.73 -14.16 -2.28
C ALA A 74 11.83 -15.18 -3.42
N ALA A 75 13.00 -15.76 -3.65
CA ALA A 75 13.22 -16.82 -4.62
C ALA A 75 12.31 -18.03 -4.38
N TRP A 76 12.10 -18.41 -3.12
CA TRP A 76 11.17 -19.48 -2.76
C TRP A 76 9.72 -19.12 -3.12
N LEU A 77 9.27 -17.89 -2.84
CA LEU A 77 7.92 -17.43 -3.17
C LEU A 77 7.68 -17.27 -4.68
N TRP A 78 8.76 -17.19 -5.48
CA TRP A 78 8.72 -17.11 -6.94
C TRP A 78 8.84 -18.49 -7.64
N GLN A 79 8.93 -19.59 -6.88
CA GLN A 79 8.87 -20.94 -7.44
C GLN A 79 7.49 -21.25 -8.05
N PRO A 80 7.39 -22.23 -8.98
CA PRO A 80 6.12 -22.65 -9.53
C PRO A 80 5.11 -23.04 -8.44
N PRO A 81 3.81 -22.69 -8.58
CA PRO A 81 2.80 -23.03 -7.57
C PRO A 81 2.74 -24.50 -7.20
N SER A 82 3.00 -25.41 -8.15
CA SER A 82 3.04 -26.86 -7.91
C SER A 82 4.10 -27.30 -6.89
N GLU A 83 5.14 -26.50 -6.67
CA GLU A 83 6.24 -26.82 -5.75
C GLU A 83 6.00 -26.28 -4.33
N ILE A 84 5.26 -25.18 -4.21
CA ILE A 84 5.12 -24.45 -2.95
C ILE A 84 3.72 -24.55 -2.33
N LEU A 85 2.68 -24.81 -3.11
CA LEU A 85 1.31 -24.94 -2.59
C LEU A 85 1.19 -26.12 -1.61
N GLY A 86 0.46 -25.90 -0.52
CA GLY A 86 0.32 -26.88 0.57
C GLY A 86 1.46 -26.85 1.58
N SER A 87 2.56 -26.13 1.30
CA SER A 87 3.62 -25.90 2.27
C SER A 87 3.13 -25.06 3.44
N LYS A 88 3.62 -25.38 4.65
CA LYS A 88 3.38 -24.59 5.85
C LYS A 88 4.58 -23.70 6.09
N LEU A 89 4.33 -22.40 6.22
CA LEU A 89 5.34 -21.41 6.56
C LEU A 89 5.08 -20.88 7.97
N GLN A 90 6.15 -20.67 8.72
CA GLN A 90 6.08 -19.84 9.92
C GLN A 90 6.13 -18.38 9.48
N VAL A 91 5.30 -17.56 10.10
CA VAL A 91 5.22 -16.13 9.80
C VAL A 91 5.15 -15.30 11.08
N ARG A 92 5.63 -14.06 11.00
CA ARG A 92 5.48 -13.06 12.06
C ARG A 92 5.06 -11.73 11.43
N VAL A 93 4.06 -11.07 11.99
CA VAL A 93 3.68 -9.72 11.57
C VAL A 93 4.63 -8.70 12.21
N GLY A 94 5.10 -7.74 11.43
CA GLY A 94 5.97 -6.65 11.88
C GLY A 94 5.62 -5.31 11.26
N GLY A 95 6.19 -4.24 11.83
CA GLY A 95 6.07 -2.89 11.31
C GLY A 95 5.14 -1.99 12.12
N SER A 96 5.51 -0.71 12.17
CA SER A 96 4.78 0.37 12.85
C SER A 96 4.19 1.40 11.89
N PHE A 97 4.41 1.23 10.57
CA PHE A 97 3.81 2.04 9.53
C PHE A 97 2.36 1.61 9.29
N ILE A 98 1.46 2.06 10.17
CA ILE A 98 0.11 1.52 10.28
C ILE A 98 -0.99 2.57 10.09
N PHE A 99 -2.13 2.12 9.55
CA PHE A 99 -3.40 2.85 9.60
C PHE A 99 -4.43 2.08 10.45
N PRO A 100 -5.19 2.75 11.34
CA PRO A 100 -5.01 4.14 11.81
C PRO A 100 -3.65 4.38 12.47
N PRO A 101 -3.14 5.63 12.50
CA PRO A 101 -1.87 5.96 13.14
C PRO A 101 -1.97 5.74 14.66
N ALA A 102 -0.87 5.30 15.29
CA ALA A 102 -0.88 4.99 16.72
C ALA A 102 -1.02 6.23 17.62
N GLU A 103 -0.40 7.34 17.24
CA GLU A 103 -0.28 8.53 18.11
C GLU A 103 -1.40 9.56 17.92
N ILE A 104 -2.16 9.48 16.82
CA ILE A 104 -3.18 10.48 16.48
C ILE A 104 -4.57 9.83 16.53
N PRO A 105 -5.45 10.28 17.45
CA PRO A 105 -6.82 9.79 17.50
C PRO A 105 -7.54 10.00 16.17
N LEU A 106 -8.24 8.97 15.71
CA LEU A 106 -8.91 8.96 14.40
C LEU A 106 -9.96 10.08 14.25
N ASP A 107 -10.61 10.50 15.34
CA ASP A 107 -11.58 11.61 15.35
C ASP A 107 -10.93 12.99 15.11
N LYS A 108 -9.60 13.07 15.16
CA LYS A 108 -8.79 14.26 14.82
C LYS A 108 -8.25 14.24 13.39
N ILE A 109 -8.70 13.28 12.59
CA ILE A 109 -8.27 13.09 11.20
C ILE A 109 -9.50 13.28 10.30
N ARG A 110 -9.43 14.24 9.39
CA ARG A 110 -10.43 14.45 8.33
C ARG A 110 -9.92 14.03 6.97
N ARG A 111 -8.61 14.16 6.75
CA ARG A 111 -7.96 13.85 5.47
C ARG A 111 -6.79 12.91 5.67
N VAL A 112 -6.68 11.91 4.79
CA VAL A 112 -5.51 11.03 4.70
C VAL A 112 -4.91 11.19 3.32
N VAL A 113 -3.63 11.57 3.27
CA VAL A 113 -2.87 11.75 2.02
C VAL A 113 -1.83 10.64 1.91
N PHE A 114 -1.92 9.83 0.87
CA PHE A 114 -0.98 8.76 0.55
C PHE A 114 -0.07 9.21 -0.59
N VAL A 115 1.24 9.32 -0.32
CA VAL A 115 2.27 9.76 -1.28
C VAL A 115 3.18 8.58 -1.57
N ALA A 116 2.93 7.91 -2.70
CA ALA A 116 3.65 6.70 -3.10
C ALA A 116 4.53 6.95 -4.31
N GLY A 117 5.73 6.35 -4.32
CA GLY A 117 6.40 6.09 -5.58
C GLY A 117 6.91 4.67 -5.76
N GLY A 118 6.71 4.15 -6.97
CA GLY A 118 7.05 2.78 -7.33
C GLY A 118 6.34 1.77 -6.43
N VAL A 119 7.13 0.88 -5.82
CA VAL A 119 6.66 -0.16 -4.88
C VAL A 119 6.20 0.38 -3.54
N GLY A 120 6.45 1.67 -3.23
CA GLY A 120 5.92 2.33 -2.02
C GLY A 120 4.38 2.37 -1.95
N ILE A 121 3.69 2.01 -3.04
CA ILE A 121 2.24 1.83 -3.05
C ILE A 121 1.76 0.60 -2.23
N ASN A 122 2.64 -0.38 -2.00
CA ASN A 122 2.29 -1.65 -1.37
C ASN A 122 1.57 -1.49 -0.01
N PRO A 123 2.14 -0.77 0.98
CA PRO A 123 1.45 -0.59 2.27
C PRO A 123 0.13 0.17 2.10
N PHE A 124 0.05 1.12 1.16
CA PHE A 124 -1.17 1.89 0.92
C PHE A 124 -2.27 1.06 0.29
N ALA A 125 -1.91 0.04 -0.47
CA ALA A 125 -2.86 -0.90 -1.02
C ALA A 125 -3.66 -1.60 0.11
N SER A 126 -3.03 -1.90 1.25
CA SER A 126 -3.68 -2.42 2.45
C SER A 126 -4.43 -1.32 3.22
N MET A 127 -3.80 -0.16 3.45
CA MET A 127 -4.40 0.95 4.21
C MET A 127 -5.66 1.50 3.54
N ILE A 128 -5.63 1.77 2.23
CA ILE A 128 -6.78 2.24 1.47
C ILE A 128 -7.86 1.15 1.45
N GLY A 129 -7.50 -0.12 1.32
CA GLY A 129 -8.45 -1.23 1.44
C GLY A 129 -9.14 -1.28 2.80
N CYS A 130 -8.38 -1.05 3.89
CA CYS A 130 -8.92 -0.96 5.25
C CYS A 130 -9.93 0.19 5.36
N ILE A 131 -9.62 1.36 4.78
CA ILE A 131 -10.55 2.51 4.74
C ILE A 131 -11.80 2.16 3.94
N ALA A 132 -11.63 1.56 2.75
CA ALA A 132 -12.73 1.21 1.83
C ALA A 132 -13.70 0.15 2.38
N GLU A 133 -13.20 -0.75 3.24
CA GLU A 133 -14.01 -1.80 3.88
C GLU A 133 -14.58 -1.41 5.25
N GLY A 134 -14.06 -0.31 5.82
CA GLY A 134 -14.55 0.28 7.05
C GLY A 134 -15.60 1.37 6.80
N SER A 135 -16.18 1.88 7.87
CA SER A 135 -17.14 2.98 7.84
C SER A 135 -16.47 4.29 8.22
N TYR A 136 -15.36 4.62 7.56
CA TYR A 136 -14.60 5.84 7.82
C TYR A 136 -15.17 7.02 7.04
N GLN A 137 -15.29 8.19 7.70
CA GLN A 137 -15.65 9.46 7.06
C GLN A 137 -14.40 10.29 6.81
N LEU A 138 -13.57 9.84 5.86
CA LEU A 138 -12.28 10.44 5.54
C LEU A 138 -12.23 10.91 4.09
N ASP A 139 -11.62 12.08 3.87
CA ASP A 139 -11.18 12.53 2.55
C ASP A 139 -9.83 11.87 2.22
N VAL A 140 -9.81 10.95 1.26
CA VAL A 140 -8.62 10.17 0.86
C VAL A 140 -8.00 10.79 -0.38
N ARG A 141 -6.75 11.26 -0.26
CA ARG A 141 -5.97 11.77 -1.39
C ARG A 141 -4.82 10.82 -1.69
N VAL A 142 -4.68 10.40 -2.93
CA VAL A 142 -3.59 9.50 -3.35
C VAL A 142 -2.76 10.20 -4.41
N LEU A 143 -1.48 10.38 -4.15
CA LEU A 143 -0.49 10.83 -5.13
C LEU A 143 0.42 9.66 -5.40
N TYR A 144 0.32 9.08 -6.60
CA TYR A 144 1.04 7.88 -6.95
C TYR A 144 1.94 8.10 -8.16
N SER A 145 3.25 8.09 -7.95
CA SER A 145 4.22 8.09 -9.05
C SER A 145 4.66 6.68 -9.41
N SER A 146 4.61 6.34 -10.69
CA SER A 146 5.10 5.05 -11.17
C SER A 146 5.78 5.20 -12.52
N LYS A 147 6.60 4.22 -12.88
CA LYS A 147 7.10 4.11 -14.25
C LYS A 147 5.96 3.66 -15.16
N VAL A 148 5.83 4.35 -16.29
CA VAL A 148 4.77 4.09 -17.27
C VAL A 148 5.42 3.53 -18.52
N SER A 149 4.93 2.39 -18.99
CA SER A 149 5.39 1.75 -20.23
C SER A 149 4.66 2.33 -21.44
N ALA A 150 4.99 1.82 -22.64
CA ALA A 150 4.27 2.17 -23.86
C ALA A 150 2.76 1.80 -23.81
N GLN A 151 2.36 0.92 -22.88
CA GLN A 151 0.97 0.52 -22.65
C GLN A 151 0.21 1.48 -21.71
N GLY A 152 0.80 2.63 -21.38
CA GLY A 152 0.23 3.61 -20.48
C GLY A 152 0.13 3.07 -19.06
N LEU A 153 -0.99 3.38 -18.39
CA LEU A 153 -1.23 3.00 -17.00
C LEU A 153 -1.57 1.51 -16.81
N THR A 154 -1.72 0.76 -17.90
CA THR A 154 -1.96 -0.68 -17.86
C THR A 154 -0.81 -1.39 -17.16
N GLY A 155 -1.12 -2.16 -16.11
CA GLY A 155 -0.12 -2.91 -15.35
C GLY A 155 0.61 -2.10 -14.28
N VAL A 156 0.24 -0.83 -14.06
CA VAL A 156 0.71 -0.09 -12.88
C VAL A 156 0.14 -0.76 -11.62
N LEU A 157 1.03 -1.12 -10.70
CA LEU A 157 0.73 -1.92 -9.52
C LEU A 157 -0.39 -1.29 -8.65
N PHE A 158 -1.42 -2.09 -8.33
CA PHE A 158 -2.62 -1.72 -7.57
C PHE A 158 -3.48 -0.55 -8.09
N LEU A 159 -3.11 0.10 -9.19
CA LEU A 159 -3.81 1.28 -9.67
C LEU A 159 -5.29 1.01 -9.96
N GLU A 160 -5.60 -0.05 -10.70
CA GLU A 160 -6.99 -0.41 -11.02
C GLU A 160 -7.80 -0.79 -9.78
N ARG A 161 -7.17 -1.42 -8.79
CA ARG A 161 -7.81 -1.74 -7.51
C ARG A 161 -8.18 -0.48 -6.74
N ILE A 162 -7.26 0.48 -6.65
CA ILE A 162 -7.49 1.76 -5.96
C ILE A 162 -8.55 2.57 -6.69
N ARG A 163 -8.46 2.66 -8.02
CA ARG A 163 -9.47 3.31 -8.88
C ARG A 163 -10.86 2.76 -8.64
N LYS A 164 -10.99 1.43 -8.54
CA LYS A 164 -12.28 0.77 -8.28
C LYS A 164 -12.92 1.26 -6.97
N TRP A 165 -12.15 1.44 -5.90
CA TRP A 165 -12.69 1.92 -4.63
C TRP A 165 -13.24 3.34 -4.71
N PHE A 166 -12.59 4.24 -5.45
CA PHE A 166 -13.11 5.59 -5.70
C PHE A 166 -14.36 5.56 -6.61
N LYS A 167 -14.32 4.82 -7.73
CA LYS A 167 -15.46 4.69 -8.67
C LYS A 167 -16.71 4.13 -8.00
N GLU A 168 -16.55 3.13 -7.14
CA GLU A 168 -17.63 2.51 -6.36
C GLU A 168 -18.05 3.34 -5.13
N LYS A 169 -17.45 4.52 -4.91
CA LYS A 169 -17.70 5.40 -3.75
C LYS A 169 -17.50 4.72 -2.40
N LYS A 170 -16.62 3.71 -2.33
CA LYS A 170 -16.19 3.08 -1.08
C LYS A 170 -15.27 3.99 -0.28
N ILE A 171 -14.59 4.91 -0.96
CA ILE A 171 -13.81 6.00 -0.38
C ILE A 171 -14.16 7.30 -1.10
N SER A 172 -14.17 8.40 -0.36
CA SER A 172 -14.27 9.76 -0.89
C SER A 172 -12.88 10.38 -1.07
N GLY A 173 -12.71 11.22 -2.08
CA GLY A 173 -11.50 12.02 -2.29
C GLY A 173 -11.01 12.00 -3.72
N ASP A 174 -9.69 11.92 -3.92
CA ASP A 174 -9.05 12.06 -5.23
C ASP A 174 -7.80 11.18 -5.38
N LEU A 175 -7.53 10.78 -6.62
CA LEU A 175 -6.37 10.00 -7.03
C LEU A 175 -5.65 10.73 -8.17
N LYS A 176 -4.41 11.16 -7.92
CA LYS A 176 -3.52 11.77 -8.89
C LYS A 176 -2.37 10.83 -9.23
N VAL A 177 -2.18 10.52 -10.51
CA VAL A 177 -1.13 9.62 -10.98
C VAL A 177 -0.03 10.39 -11.71
N PHE A 178 1.22 10.11 -11.35
CA PHE A 178 2.42 10.81 -11.83
C PHE A 178 3.31 9.85 -12.62
N GLY A 179 3.08 9.78 -13.94
CA GLY A 179 3.76 8.86 -14.83
C GLY A 179 5.19 9.30 -15.17
N THR A 180 6.15 8.40 -14.96
CA THR A 180 7.58 8.65 -15.18
C THR A 180 8.19 7.65 -16.15
N GLY A 181 8.36 8.02 -17.43
CA GLY A 181 8.89 7.09 -18.43
C GLY A 181 9.03 7.79 -19.78
N GLY A 182 10.20 7.65 -20.41
CA GLY A 182 10.66 8.48 -21.54
C GLY A 182 9.96 8.26 -22.89
N TYR A 183 8.75 7.71 -22.93
CA TYR A 183 7.97 7.71 -24.17
C TYR A 183 7.19 9.02 -24.25
N GLY A 184 7.85 10.01 -24.85
CA GLY A 184 7.29 11.34 -25.08
C GLY A 184 6.03 11.30 -25.95
N LYS A 185 5.14 12.25 -25.66
CA LYS A 185 3.88 12.56 -26.34
C LYS A 185 2.78 11.52 -26.20
N TYR A 186 2.13 11.49 -25.05
CA TYR A 186 0.76 11.00 -24.96
C TYR A 186 -0.08 12.13 -24.42
N GLY A 187 -1.13 12.47 -25.19
CA GLY A 187 -2.08 13.51 -24.85
C GLY A 187 -2.69 13.26 -23.47
N LYS A 188 -3.52 14.21 -23.01
CA LYS A 188 -4.42 13.95 -21.88
C LYS A 188 -4.93 12.52 -22.03
N TYR A 189 -4.58 11.64 -21.10
CA TYR A 189 -5.29 10.39 -20.98
C TYR A 189 -6.69 10.86 -20.60
N ASP A 190 -7.55 10.98 -21.62
CA ASP A 190 -8.98 11.12 -21.45
C ASP A 190 -9.46 9.75 -21.03
N ASP A 191 -8.98 9.32 -19.87
CA ASP A 191 -9.48 8.13 -19.23
C ASP A 191 -10.80 8.58 -18.62
N GLU A 192 -11.89 8.11 -19.23
CA GLU A 192 -13.26 8.18 -18.72
C GLU A 192 -13.37 7.78 -17.23
N SER A 193 -12.30 7.23 -16.62
CA SER A 193 -12.10 7.09 -15.19
C SER A 193 -12.22 8.35 -14.32
N GLY A 194 -12.00 9.56 -14.86
CA GLY A 194 -12.16 10.82 -14.12
C GLY A 194 -11.05 11.18 -13.13
N PHE A 195 -9.81 10.71 -13.32
CA PHE A 195 -8.67 11.00 -12.43
C PHE A 195 -7.56 11.80 -13.13
N ASP A 196 -6.86 12.65 -12.36
CA ASP A 196 -5.77 13.50 -12.85
C ASP A 196 -4.48 12.70 -13.13
N ILE A 197 -3.99 12.75 -14.36
CA ILE A 197 -2.75 12.09 -14.77
C ILE A 197 -1.74 13.15 -15.23
N ALA A 198 -0.58 13.18 -14.58
CA ALA A 198 0.53 14.07 -14.92
C ALA A 198 1.73 13.26 -15.44
N THR A 199 2.34 13.71 -16.54
CA THR A 199 3.54 13.09 -17.12
C THR A 199 4.83 13.68 -16.56
N ARG A 200 4.92 13.73 -15.23
CA ARG A 200 6.09 14.21 -14.47
C ARG A 200 6.14 13.52 -13.11
N ARG A 201 7.24 13.65 -12.39
CA ARG A 201 7.27 13.36 -10.96
C ARG A 201 6.39 14.36 -10.21
N PHE A 202 5.71 13.92 -9.16
CA PHE A 202 5.15 14.86 -8.19
C PHE A 202 6.29 15.56 -7.46
N THR A 203 5.96 16.70 -6.89
CA THR A 203 6.84 17.56 -6.12
C THR A 203 6.19 17.82 -4.75
N ILE A 204 6.93 18.43 -3.84
CA ILE A 204 6.35 18.90 -2.58
C ILE A 204 5.14 19.83 -2.78
N HIS A 205 5.08 20.60 -3.87
CA HIS A 205 3.93 21.46 -4.15
C HIS A 205 2.64 20.66 -4.32
N ASP A 206 2.68 19.52 -5.01
CA ASP A 206 1.52 18.67 -5.22
C ASP A 206 0.99 18.10 -3.90
N VAL A 207 1.90 17.74 -3.00
CA VAL A 207 1.53 17.25 -1.66
C VAL A 207 0.94 18.39 -0.81
N LYS A 208 1.53 19.59 -0.88
CA LYS A 208 1.01 20.80 -0.20
C LYS A 208 -0.39 21.17 -0.69
N GLU A 209 -0.64 21.06 -2.00
CA GLU A 209 -1.97 21.25 -2.57
C GLU A 209 -2.97 20.21 -2.03
N ALA A 210 -2.57 18.95 -1.91
CA ALA A 210 -3.44 17.89 -1.40
C ALA A 210 -3.85 18.08 0.07
N ILE A 211 -3.02 18.74 0.88
CA ILE A 211 -3.33 19.03 2.30
C ILE A 211 -3.96 20.42 2.51
N ALA A 212 -4.01 21.26 1.47
CA ALA A 212 -4.41 22.66 1.59
C ALA A 212 -5.79 22.81 2.26
N GLY A 213 -5.87 23.73 3.24
CA GLY A 213 -7.07 24.03 4.02
C GLY A 213 -7.49 22.96 5.03
N GLN A 214 -6.68 21.90 5.21
CA GLN A 214 -6.89 20.82 6.15
C GLN A 214 -5.57 20.40 6.83
N GLU A 215 -4.57 21.27 6.88
CA GLU A 215 -3.20 20.95 7.30
C GLU A 215 -3.15 20.34 8.71
N ASN A 216 -3.96 20.87 9.64
CA ASN A 216 -4.03 20.43 11.03
C ASN A 216 -4.96 19.21 11.26
N GLU A 217 -5.76 18.83 10.26
CA GLU A 217 -6.66 17.66 10.30
C GLU A 217 -6.25 16.58 9.29
N SER A 218 -5.16 16.83 8.57
CA SER A 218 -4.57 15.89 7.62
C SER A 218 -3.57 14.99 8.31
N ILE A 219 -3.39 13.82 7.71
CA ILE A 219 -2.26 12.96 8.00
C ILE A 219 -1.66 12.49 6.67
N VAL A 220 -0.33 12.48 6.57
CA VAL A 220 0.38 12.19 5.33
C VAL A 220 1.22 10.92 5.53
N TYR A 221 0.91 9.89 4.78
CA TYR A 221 1.75 8.70 4.67
C TYR A 221 2.63 8.83 3.43
N VAL A 222 3.94 8.74 3.60
CA VAL A 222 4.94 8.85 2.51
C VAL A 222 5.70 7.54 2.41
N CYS A 223 5.73 6.95 1.22
CA CYS A 223 6.39 5.67 1.01
C CYS A 223 7.01 5.54 -0.38
N GLY A 224 8.29 5.18 -0.43
CA GLY A 224 9.05 5.08 -1.69
C GLY A 224 10.56 5.17 -1.51
N PRO A 225 11.31 5.48 -2.59
CA PRO A 225 12.76 5.67 -2.54
C PRO A 225 13.18 6.76 -1.55
N ALA A 226 14.30 6.53 -0.87
CA ALA A 226 14.80 7.41 0.20
C ALA A 226 14.84 8.90 -0.18
N GLU A 227 15.44 9.23 -1.33
CA GLU A 227 15.54 10.62 -1.82
C GLU A 227 14.19 11.33 -1.91
N MET A 228 13.20 10.67 -2.53
CA MET A 228 11.84 11.21 -2.63
C MET A 228 11.23 11.39 -1.24
N THR A 229 11.33 10.38 -0.40
CA THR A 229 10.70 10.44 0.91
C THR A 229 11.30 11.54 1.79
N ASP A 230 12.62 11.73 1.74
CA ASP A 230 13.32 12.75 2.50
C ASP A 230 12.94 14.16 2.00
N GLU A 231 12.86 14.35 0.67
CA GLU A 231 12.40 15.61 0.07
C GLU A 231 10.99 16.00 0.53
N ILE A 232 10.04 15.05 0.48
CA ILE A 232 8.65 15.32 0.85
C ILE A 232 8.52 15.60 2.36
N VAL A 233 9.14 14.78 3.21
CA VAL A 233 9.05 14.95 4.67
C VAL A 233 9.68 16.26 5.10
N ASP A 234 10.87 16.58 4.58
CA ASP A 234 11.53 17.85 4.88
C ASP A 234 10.71 19.04 4.34
N GLY A 235 10.18 18.93 3.11
CA GLY A 235 9.35 19.97 2.50
C GLY A 235 8.02 20.25 3.21
N LEU A 236 7.45 19.24 3.89
CA LEU A 236 6.21 19.36 4.66
C LEU A 236 6.45 19.94 6.05
N THR A 237 7.60 19.65 6.67
CA THR A 237 7.81 19.88 8.11
C THR A 237 8.77 21.04 8.41
N ARG A 238 9.49 21.56 7.39
CA ARG A 238 10.33 22.75 7.53
C ARG A 238 9.52 24.03 7.76
N ASP A 239 10.18 25.04 8.31
CA ASP A 239 9.69 26.43 8.42
C ASP A 239 8.32 26.59 9.09
N GLY A 240 8.05 25.79 10.12
CA GLY A 240 6.76 25.82 10.82
C GLY A 240 5.60 25.21 10.04
N GLY A 241 5.91 24.30 9.10
CA GLY A 241 4.94 23.51 8.36
C GLY A 241 4.17 22.50 9.22
N MET A 242 3.81 21.37 8.63
CA MET A 242 3.02 20.33 9.29
C MET A 242 3.76 19.74 10.51
N ASP A 243 3.01 19.41 11.57
CA ASP A 243 3.52 18.63 12.70
C ASP A 243 4.10 17.30 12.20
N LYS A 244 5.35 17.00 12.56
CA LYS A 244 6.04 15.76 12.19
C LYS A 244 5.28 14.51 12.59
N LYS A 245 4.49 14.55 13.67
CA LYS A 245 3.65 13.42 14.10
C LYS A 245 2.54 13.07 13.10
N ARG A 246 2.18 14.02 12.23
CA ARG A 246 1.19 13.86 11.15
C ARG A 246 1.82 13.40 9.84
N VAL A 247 3.13 13.17 9.80
CA VAL A 247 3.85 12.70 8.62
C VAL A 247 4.52 11.36 8.93
N MET A 248 3.94 10.29 8.42
CA MET A 248 4.44 8.93 8.60
C MET A 248 5.27 8.56 7.39
N LEU A 249 6.38 7.88 7.64
CA LEU A 249 7.36 7.57 6.62
C LEU A 249 7.74 6.08 6.66
N GLU A 250 7.78 5.45 5.50
CA GLU A 250 8.42 4.15 5.29
C GLU A 250 9.28 4.20 4.01
N LYS A 251 10.56 3.84 4.12
CA LYS A 251 11.51 3.89 2.99
C LYS A 251 11.63 2.52 2.30
N TRP A 252 11.76 2.53 0.98
CA TRP A 252 12.08 1.37 0.17
C TRP A 252 13.45 1.50 -0.48
N TRP A 253 14.17 0.38 -0.57
CA TRP A 253 15.51 0.25 -1.16
C TRP A 253 15.51 -0.73 -2.34
#